data_AF-A0A132N8Q8-F1
#
_entry.id   AF-A0A132N8Q8-F1
#
_cell.length_a   1.000
_cell.length_b   1.000
_cell.length_c   1.000
_cell.angle_alpha   90.00
_cell.angle_beta   90.00
_cell.angle_gamma   90.00
#
_symmetry.space_group_name_H-M   'P 1'
#
loop_
_entity.id
_entity.type
_entity.pdbx_description
1 polymer ?
#
loop_
_entity_poly.entity_id
_entity_poly.type
_entity_poly.pdbx_seq_one_letter_code
_entity_poly.pdbx_strand_id
1 'polypeptide(L)'
;MPKSAFVRWTPKGDETVDLATLKAALEAYREKLAKTGEQLGWDYAHYAFPYRIEEKEKDGLPYLELVGHDPVMYRRLLMTAQTVDGIGVVQITLPDDATQGDSNKANELARYLARHYQAELLLFNGRVQYFTVGKK
;
A
#
# COMPACT_ATOMS: atom_id res chain seq x y z
N MET A 1 12.11 -3.66 -15.44
CA MET A 1 11.09 -2.60 -15.56
C MET A 1 10.26 -2.59 -14.28
N PRO A 2 10.12 -1.42 -13.63
CA PRO A 2 9.32 -1.29 -12.43
C PRO A 2 7.86 -1.64 -12.75
N LYS A 3 7.20 -2.30 -11.80
CA LYS A 3 5.79 -2.71 -11.94
C LYS A 3 4.96 -1.96 -10.93
N SER A 4 3.77 -1.53 -11.36
CA SER A 4 2.84 -0.81 -10.49
C SER A 4 1.50 -1.52 -10.39
N ALA A 5 0.90 -1.42 -9.21
CA ALA A 5 -0.52 -1.63 -8.99
C ALA A 5 -1.18 -0.29 -8.65
N PHE A 6 -2.47 -0.17 -8.96
CA PHE A 6 -3.23 1.06 -8.75
C PHE A 6 -4.52 0.75 -8.00
N VAL A 7 -4.74 1.44 -6.89
CA VAL A 7 -5.99 1.45 -6.14
C VAL A 7 -6.74 2.73 -6.51
N ARG A 8 -7.94 2.60 -7.06
CA ARG A 8 -8.70 3.70 -7.67
C ARG A 8 -10.12 3.76 -7.14
N TRP A 9 -10.55 4.93 -6.67
CA TRP A 9 -11.92 5.13 -6.19
C TRP A 9 -12.38 6.56 -6.42
N THR A 10 -13.69 6.78 -6.33
CA THR A 10 -14.27 8.13 -6.25
C THR A 10 -14.31 8.53 -4.77
N PRO A 11 -13.53 9.54 -4.33
CA PRO A 11 -13.57 10.01 -2.95
C PRO A 11 -14.98 10.53 -2.61
N LYS A 12 -15.42 10.33 -1.37
CA LYS A 12 -16.76 10.73 -0.93
C LYS A 12 -16.70 11.97 -0.04
N GLY A 13 -17.50 12.99 -0.35
CA GLY A 13 -17.57 14.21 0.47
C GLY A 13 -16.21 14.90 0.54
N ASP A 14 -15.74 15.16 1.76
CA ASP A 14 -14.47 15.86 2.04
C ASP A 14 -13.27 14.90 2.18
N GLU A 15 -13.36 13.67 1.67
CA GLU A 15 -12.28 12.68 1.72
C GLU A 15 -11.04 13.17 0.96
N THR A 16 -9.89 13.23 1.63
CA THR A 16 -8.61 13.64 1.05
C THR A 16 -7.78 12.44 0.57
N VAL A 17 -7.15 12.59 -0.60
CA VAL A 17 -6.28 11.57 -1.20
C VAL A 17 -4.87 12.14 -1.32
N ASP A 18 -4.09 11.94 -0.25
CA ASP A 18 -2.73 12.46 -0.14
C ASP A 18 -1.83 11.48 0.65
N LEU A 19 -0.56 11.82 0.82
CA LEU A 19 0.37 10.97 1.55
C LEU A 19 0.03 10.83 3.04
N ALA A 20 -0.60 11.84 3.64
CA ALA A 20 -0.95 11.80 5.05
C ALA A 20 -2.04 10.76 5.30
N THR A 21 -3.09 10.74 4.49
CA THR A 21 -4.16 9.72 4.58
C THR A 21 -3.65 8.33 4.19
N LEU A 22 -2.79 8.24 3.17
CA LEU A 22 -2.15 6.96 2.82
C LEU A 22 -1.28 6.41 3.97
N LYS A 23 -0.44 7.25 4.57
CA LYS A 23 0.41 6.86 5.70
C LYS A 23 -0.44 6.43 6.89
N ALA A 24 -1.50 7.16 7.22
CA ALA A 24 -2.42 6.79 8.29
C ALA A 24 -3.07 5.41 8.06
N ALA A 25 -3.47 5.10 6.82
CA ALA A 25 -4.01 3.78 6.47
C ALA A 25 -2.97 2.66 6.63
N LEU A 26 -1.72 2.89 6.20
CA LEU A 26 -0.63 1.91 6.38
C LEU A 26 -0.30 1.67 7.86
N GLU A 27 -0.30 2.74 8.65
CA GLU A 27 -0.09 2.68 10.10
C GLU A 27 -1.19 1.90 10.82
N ALA A 28 -2.46 2.15 10.47
CA ALA A 28 -3.58 1.38 10.98
C ALA A 28 -3.50 -0.10 10.60
N TYR A 29 -3.01 -0.42 9.39
CA TYR A 29 -2.77 -1.80 8.97
C TYR A 29 -1.67 -2.47 9.81
N ARG A 30 -0.54 -1.77 10.02
CA ARG A 30 0.57 -2.23 10.86
C ARG A 30 0.09 -2.53 12.28
N GLU A 31 -0.69 -1.63 12.89
CA GLU A 31 -1.24 -1.82 14.23
C GLU A 31 -2.18 -3.02 14.29
N LYS A 32 -3.05 -3.21 13.29
CA LYS A 32 -3.94 -4.37 13.21
C LYS A 32 -3.16 -5.68 13.14
N LEU A 33 -2.07 -5.71 12.36
CA LEU A 33 -1.20 -6.87 12.27
C LEU A 33 -0.47 -7.16 13.58
N ALA A 34 0.01 -6.13 14.28
CA ALA A 34 0.63 -6.27 15.59
C ALA A 34 -0.33 -6.89 16.61
N LYS A 35 -1.57 -6.39 16.70
CA LYS A 35 -2.62 -6.95 17.59
C LYS A 35 -2.97 -8.40 17.26
N THR A 36 -2.90 -8.78 15.97
CA THR A 36 -3.12 -10.16 15.54
C THR A 36 -1.91 -11.05 15.89
N GLY A 37 -0.70 -10.50 15.80
CA GLY A 37 0.55 -11.18 16.13
C GLY A 37 0.76 -11.41 17.63
N GLU A 38 0.28 -10.51 18.51
CA GLU A 38 0.31 -10.73 19.97
C GLU A 38 -0.42 -12.02 20.39
N GLN A 39 -1.43 -12.45 19.62
CA GLN A 39 -2.16 -13.69 19.84
C GLN A 39 -1.43 -14.94 19.31
N LEU A 40 -0.41 -14.75 18.46
CA LEU A 40 0.28 -15.81 17.71
C LEU A 40 1.80 -15.91 18.00
N GLY A 41 2.38 -14.92 18.70
CA GLY A 41 3.80 -14.82 19.07
C GLY A 41 4.53 -13.62 18.46
N TRP A 42 5.57 -13.13 19.14
CA TRP A 42 6.31 -11.91 18.79
C TRP A 42 6.93 -11.91 17.39
N ASP A 43 7.44 -13.06 16.92
CA ASP A 43 8.08 -13.16 15.60
C ASP A 43 7.10 -12.87 14.45
N TYR A 44 5.81 -13.20 14.61
CA TYR A 44 4.80 -12.99 13.56
C TYR A 44 4.60 -11.50 13.25
N ALA A 45 4.60 -10.64 14.26
CA ALA A 45 4.38 -9.20 14.07
C ALA A 45 5.51 -8.55 13.25
N HIS A 46 6.76 -9.00 13.44
CA HIS A 46 7.92 -8.47 12.73
C HIS A 46 7.88 -8.79 11.22
N TYR A 47 7.41 -9.99 10.87
CA TYR A 47 7.28 -10.41 9.46
C TYR A 47 5.99 -9.95 8.78
N ALA A 48 4.94 -9.62 9.54
CA ALA A 48 3.65 -9.23 8.99
C ALA A 48 3.70 -7.85 8.30
N PHE A 49 4.43 -6.89 8.87
CA PHE A 49 4.71 -5.59 8.26
C PHE A 49 6.22 -5.29 8.31
N PRO A 50 7.03 -5.82 7.37
CA PRO A 50 8.48 -5.84 7.49
C PRO A 50 9.15 -4.54 6.99
N TYR A 51 8.45 -3.40 7.12
CA TYR A 51 8.88 -2.11 6.57
C TYR A 51 8.81 -0.98 7.59
N ARG A 52 9.78 -0.06 7.48
CA ARG A 52 9.68 1.29 8.02
C ARG A 52 9.14 2.23 6.95
N ILE A 53 8.20 3.10 7.32
CA ILE A 53 7.60 4.09 6.40
C ILE A 53 8.40 5.39 6.50
N GLU A 54 8.98 5.83 5.38
CA GLU A 54 9.63 7.14 5.24
C GLU A 54 8.85 8.01 4.25
N GLU A 55 8.71 9.30 4.55
CA GLU A 55 8.26 10.30 3.58
C GLU A 55 9.48 10.84 2.83
N LYS A 56 9.38 10.89 1.50
CA LYS A 56 10.43 11.37 0.60
C LYS A 56 9.85 12.26 -0.48
N GLU A 57 10.73 12.97 -1.15
CA GLU A 57 10.41 13.79 -2.31
C GLU A 57 11.45 13.56 -3.39
N LYS A 58 11.00 13.47 -4.64
CA LYS A 58 11.88 13.44 -5.81
C LYS A 58 11.28 14.30 -6.91
N ASP A 59 12.06 15.24 -7.43
CA ASP A 59 11.65 16.15 -8.50
C ASP A 59 10.32 16.88 -8.20
N GLY A 60 10.12 17.27 -6.93
CA GLY A 60 8.89 17.92 -6.46
C GLY A 60 7.69 16.98 -6.27
N LEU A 61 7.83 15.67 -6.53
CA LEU A 61 6.81 14.67 -6.28
C LEU A 61 7.04 14.02 -4.91
N PRO A 62 6.15 14.25 -3.92
CA PRO A 62 6.25 13.57 -2.64
C PRO A 62 5.76 12.12 -2.78
N TYR A 63 6.41 11.19 -2.06
CA TYR A 63 6.05 9.77 -2.01
C TYR A 63 6.39 9.14 -0.65
N LEU A 64 5.76 8.00 -0.35
CA LEU A 64 6.19 7.13 0.74
C LEU A 64 7.17 6.09 0.22
N GLU A 65 8.29 5.92 0.91
CA GLU A 65 9.18 4.78 0.75
C GLU A 65 9.00 3.83 1.94
N LEU A 66 8.62 2.59 1.65
CA LEU A 66 8.57 1.53 2.65
C LEU A 66 9.92 0.81 2.59
N VAL A 67 10.81 1.10 3.53
CA VAL A 67 12.17 0.55 3.59
C VAL A 67 12.16 -0.74 4.39
N GLY A 68 12.58 -1.86 3.79
CA GLY A 68 12.56 -3.16 4.46
C GLY A 68 13.55 -3.26 5.62
N HIS A 69 13.18 -3.98 6.67
CA HIS A 69 14.07 -4.22 7.82
C HIS A 69 15.19 -5.20 7.53
N ASP A 70 14.94 -6.17 6.63
CA ASP A 70 15.92 -7.13 6.12
C ASP A 70 16.01 -7.00 4.59
N PRO A 71 17.06 -6.34 4.05
CA PRO A 71 17.20 -6.08 2.61
C PRO A 71 17.45 -7.34 1.77
N VAL A 72 17.72 -8.49 2.39
CA VAL A 72 17.78 -9.78 1.68
C VAL A 72 16.37 -10.26 1.36
N MET A 73 15.43 -10.11 2.29
CA MET A 73 14.04 -10.55 2.12
C MET A 73 13.12 -9.46 1.56
N TYR A 74 13.31 -8.20 1.96
CA TYR A 74 12.45 -7.06 1.65
C TYR A 74 13.32 -5.82 1.44
N ARG A 75 13.35 -5.26 0.23
CA ARG A 75 14.19 -4.09 -0.06
C ARG A 75 13.40 -2.82 0.13
N ARG A 76 12.44 -2.57 -0.76
CA ARG A 76 11.61 -1.36 -0.69
C ARG A 76 10.38 -1.42 -1.59
N LEU A 77 9.37 -0.65 -1.20
CA LEU A 77 8.23 -0.28 -2.04
C LEU A 77 8.13 1.24 -2.11
N LEU A 78 7.63 1.75 -3.24
CA LEU A 78 7.37 3.18 -3.43
C LEU A 78 5.87 3.38 -3.57
N MET A 79 5.31 4.40 -2.91
CA MET A 79 3.88 4.66 -2.97
C MET A 79 3.57 6.15 -3.10
N THR A 80 2.62 6.48 -3.97
CA THR A 80 2.07 7.83 -4.11
C THR A 80 0.57 7.82 -3.91
N ALA A 81 0.01 8.96 -3.53
CA ALA A 81 -1.41 9.18 -3.39
C ALA A 81 -1.76 10.56 -3.93
N GLN A 82 -2.75 10.62 -4.83
CA GLN A 82 -3.19 11.86 -5.45
C GLN A 82 -4.62 11.72 -6.01
N THR A 83 -5.25 12.85 -6.29
CA THR A 83 -6.49 12.90 -7.06
C THR A 83 -6.18 13.27 -8.52
N VAL A 84 -6.67 12.46 -9.46
CA VAL A 84 -6.55 12.70 -10.91
C VAL A 84 -7.97 12.72 -11.49
N ASP A 85 -8.38 13.85 -12.08
CA ASP A 85 -9.71 14.03 -12.68
C ASP A 85 -10.88 13.61 -11.75
N GLY A 86 -10.77 13.93 -10.45
CA GLY A 86 -11.76 13.56 -9.44
C GLY A 86 -11.72 12.11 -8.97
N ILE A 87 -10.75 11.32 -9.44
CA ILE A 87 -10.50 9.93 -9.01
C ILE A 87 -9.32 9.91 -8.03
N GLY A 88 -9.54 9.36 -6.85
CA GLY A 88 -8.47 9.03 -5.92
C GLY A 88 -7.63 7.88 -6.46
N VAL A 89 -6.31 8.06 -6.48
CA VAL A 89 -5.36 7.07 -6.97
C VAL A 89 -4.25 6.89 -5.95
N VAL A 90 -4.11 5.66 -5.46
CA VAL A 90 -2.87 5.21 -4.81
C VAL A 90 -2.12 4.31 -5.78
N GLN A 91 -0.87 4.68 -6.08
CA GLN A 91 0.04 3.84 -6.85
C GLN A 91 0.99 3.14 -5.89
N ILE A 92 1.20 1.84 -6.12
CA ILE A 92 2.21 1.05 -5.42
C ILE A 92 3.18 0.55 -6.48
N THR A 93 4.46 0.88 -6.34
CA THR A 93 5.50 0.51 -7.30
C THR A 93 6.54 -0.40 -6.66
N LEU A 94 6.81 -1.50 -7.37
CA LEU A 94 7.96 -2.37 -7.16
C LEU A 94 9.12 -1.86 -8.00
N PRO A 95 10.22 -1.39 -7.38
CA PRO A 95 11.45 -1.07 -8.11
C PRO A 95 12.04 -2.29 -8.82
N ASP A 96 12.96 -2.05 -9.75
CA ASP A 96 13.61 -3.12 -10.54
C ASP A 96 14.36 -4.15 -9.68
N ASP A 97 14.82 -3.73 -8.51
CA ASP A 97 15.55 -4.57 -7.57
C ASP A 97 14.64 -5.16 -6.47
N ALA A 98 13.31 -5.04 -6.57
CA ALA A 98 12.39 -5.59 -5.59
C ALA A 98 12.51 -7.12 -5.46
N THR A 99 12.40 -7.63 -4.24
CA THR A 99 12.47 -9.07 -3.96
C THR A 99 11.12 -9.77 -4.23
N GLN A 100 11.11 -11.10 -4.14
CA GLN A 100 9.86 -11.86 -4.09
C GLN A 100 9.03 -11.52 -2.84
N GLY A 101 9.70 -11.22 -1.72
CA GLY A 101 9.05 -10.77 -0.49
C GLY A 101 8.32 -9.43 -0.68
N ASP A 102 8.98 -8.48 -1.34
CA ASP A 102 8.39 -7.20 -1.73
C ASP A 102 7.16 -7.40 -2.62
N SER A 103 7.26 -8.26 -3.62
CA SER A 103 6.15 -8.57 -4.51
C SER A 103 4.94 -9.13 -3.77
N ASN A 104 5.16 -10.02 -2.79
CA ASN A 104 4.08 -10.60 -2.00
C ASN A 104 3.43 -9.54 -1.09
N LYS A 105 4.23 -8.76 -0.36
CA LYS A 105 3.74 -7.73 0.55
C LYS A 105 3.05 -6.58 -0.19
N ALA A 106 3.55 -6.18 -1.36
CA ALA A 106 2.91 -5.19 -2.20
C ALA A 106 1.51 -5.65 -2.65
N ASN A 107 1.34 -6.93 -3.00
CA ASN A 107 0.02 -7.49 -3.32
C ASN A 107 -0.92 -7.50 -2.10
N GLU A 108 -0.43 -7.83 -0.92
CA GLU A 108 -1.20 -7.78 0.33
C GLU A 108 -1.66 -6.34 0.63
N LEU A 109 -0.74 -5.38 0.60
CA LEU A 109 -1.00 -3.95 0.84
C LEU A 109 -1.99 -3.39 -0.18
N ALA A 110 -1.83 -3.71 -1.47
CA ALA A 110 -2.75 -3.27 -2.51
C ALA A 110 -4.18 -3.74 -2.24
N ARG A 111 -4.35 -5.00 -1.83
CA ARG A 111 -5.67 -5.57 -1.48
C ARG A 111 -6.22 -5.02 -0.17
N TYR A 112 -5.36 -4.69 0.80
CA TYR A 112 -5.78 -4.01 2.02
C TYR A 112 -6.34 -2.63 1.70
N LEU A 113 -5.56 -1.80 0.99
CA LEU A 113 -5.95 -0.44 0.63
C LEU A 113 -7.21 -0.44 -0.25
N ALA A 114 -7.30 -1.37 -1.19
CA ALA A 114 -8.51 -1.48 -2.02
C ALA A 114 -9.77 -1.80 -1.20
N ARG A 115 -9.66 -2.63 -0.15
CA ARG A 115 -10.77 -2.87 0.78
C ARG A 115 -11.06 -1.65 1.65
N HIS A 116 -10.01 -0.99 2.14
CA HIS A 116 -10.12 0.19 3.00
C HIS A 116 -10.88 1.31 2.29
N TYR A 117 -10.54 1.59 1.03
CA TYR A 117 -11.17 2.64 0.21
C TYR A 117 -12.38 2.17 -0.63
N GLN A 118 -12.80 0.91 -0.51
CA GLN A 118 -13.87 0.31 -1.34
C GLN A 118 -13.63 0.50 -2.85
N ALA A 119 -12.39 0.26 -3.28
CA ALA A 119 -11.85 0.70 -4.55
C ALA A 119 -11.80 -0.40 -5.62
N GLU A 120 -11.58 0.03 -6.87
CA GLU A 120 -11.03 -0.80 -7.93
C GLU A 120 -9.53 -0.99 -7.70
N LEU A 121 -9.02 -2.21 -7.90
CA LEU A 121 -7.60 -2.55 -7.85
C LEU A 121 -7.14 -3.09 -9.19
N LEU A 122 -6.29 -2.35 -9.88
CA LEU A 122 -5.48 -2.85 -10.99
C LEU A 122 -4.20 -3.48 -10.42
N LEU A 123 -4.08 -4.80 -10.51
CA LEU A 123 -2.95 -5.57 -9.99
C LEU A 123 -1.69 -5.38 -10.85
N PHE A 124 -0.52 -5.72 -10.29
CA PHE A 124 0.78 -5.69 -10.97
C PHE A 124 0.87 -6.52 -12.26
N ASN A 125 -0.06 -7.46 -12.46
CA ASN A 125 -0.15 -8.30 -13.66
C ASN A 125 -1.26 -7.85 -14.63
N GLY A 126 -1.85 -6.68 -14.41
CA GLY A 126 -2.90 -6.10 -15.26
C GLY A 126 -4.31 -6.61 -14.98
N ARG A 127 -4.51 -7.57 -14.07
CA ARG A 127 -5.86 -8.02 -13.69
C ARG A 127 -6.55 -6.97 -12.82
N VAL A 128 -7.85 -6.76 -13.04
CA VAL A 128 -8.67 -5.85 -12.24
C VAL A 128 -9.46 -6.64 -11.19
N GLN A 129 -9.60 -6.07 -10.00
CA GLN A 129 -10.46 -6.56 -8.93
C GLN A 129 -11.29 -5.42 -8.34
N TYR A 130 -12.51 -5.70 -7.90
CA TYR A 130 -13.40 -4.70 -7.34
C TYR A 130 -13.68 -5.02 -5.87
N PHE A 131 -13.50 -4.04 -4.99
CA PHE A 131 -13.71 -4.15 -3.55
C PHE A 131 -14.86 -3.25 -3.05
N THR A 132 -15.78 -2.89 -3.94
CA THR A 132 -16.99 -2.15 -3.58
C THR A 132 -17.92 -3.01 -2.74
N VAL A 133 -18.60 -2.38 -1.78
CA VAL A 133 -19.72 -3.06 -1.10
C VAL A 133 -20.82 -3.18 -2.13
N GLY A 134 -21.21 -4.41 -2.48
CA GLY A 134 -22.42 -4.62 -3.29
C GLY A 134 -23.56 -3.88 -2.61
N LYS A 135 -24.19 -2.94 -3.32
CA LYS A 135 -25.52 -2.46 -2.92
C LYS A 135 -26.41 -3.71 -2.90
N LYS A 136 -26.71 -4.22 -1.71
CA LYS A 136 -27.89 -5.04 -1.51
C LYS A 136 -29.11 -4.15 -1.62
#